data_AF-A0A2N6AKK1-F1
#
_entry.id   AF-A0A2N6AKK1-F1
#
_cell.length_a   1.000
_cell.length_b   1.000
_cell.length_c   1.000
_cell.angle_alpha   90.00
_cell.angle_beta   90.00
_cell.angle_gamma   90.00
#
_symmetry.space_group_name_H-M   'P 1'
#
loop_
_entity.id
_entity.type
_entity.pdbx_description
1 polymer ?
#
loop_
_entity_poly.entity_id
_entity_poly.type
_entity_poly.pdbx_seq_one_letter_code
_entity_poly.pdbx_strand_id
1 'polypeptide(L)'
;MSRKMIRSGSTLILLAGLLAILNLPAIAQEGGRIVFTDPKADGDAILGEEDLEPRRHAWGADLMIGTDGFGLGFFYSYAFSDVVGGFANLSFSEAKDDRQRDVVDYYYGTYSLNKTHYVFRVPLFLGLQYRLFKDEIVDNFRPFVNGGAGPVMLYVTPADPNGDFLSSLGGGHTKYTFGGFLGAGAQFGFDRSTVVGVNVRYYMIPVPEGISSVRVADEDVELPNANGFYITLNFGTAF
;
A
#
# COMPACT_ATOMS: atom_id res chain seq x y z
N MET A 1 57.40 -26.36 -32.70
CA MET A 1 56.89 -26.75 -31.37
C MET A 1 56.55 -25.47 -30.61
N SER A 2 55.41 -25.20 -30.00
CA SER A 2 54.02 -25.68 -30.08
C SER A 2 53.18 -24.64 -29.31
N ARG A 3 52.08 -24.18 -29.93
CA ARG A 3 50.83 -23.60 -29.37
C ARG A 3 50.83 -23.04 -27.93
N LYS A 4 50.33 -21.80 -27.78
CA LYS A 4 48.92 -21.56 -27.36
C LYS A 4 48.46 -20.12 -27.57
N MET A 5 47.29 -20.05 -28.18
CA MET A 5 46.43 -18.94 -28.53
C MET A 5 45.29 -18.89 -27.49
N ILE A 6 44.81 -17.72 -27.06
CA ILE A 6 43.42 -17.44 -26.63
C ILE A 6 43.18 -15.91 -26.63
N ARG A 7 42.51 -15.47 -27.71
CA ARG A 7 41.35 -14.58 -27.82
C ARG A 7 41.23 -13.37 -26.86
N SER A 8 41.45 -12.18 -27.41
CA SER A 8 40.80 -10.91 -27.03
C SER A 8 39.93 -10.47 -28.21
N GLY A 9 38.62 -10.34 -28.03
CA GLY A 9 37.72 -9.94 -29.10
C GLY A 9 36.27 -10.32 -28.87
N SER A 10 35.63 -9.73 -27.84
CA SER A 10 34.17 -9.78 -27.67
C SER A 10 33.71 -8.82 -26.57
N THR A 11 33.84 -7.51 -26.78
CA THR A 11 33.18 -6.52 -25.89
C THR A 11 32.72 -5.26 -26.64
N LEU A 12 32.72 -5.26 -27.98
CA LEU A 12 32.33 -4.07 -28.78
C LEU A 12 31.26 -4.31 -29.85
N ILE A 13 30.48 -5.40 -29.75
CA ILE A 13 29.39 -5.70 -30.72
C ILE A 13 27.98 -5.56 -30.10
N LEU A 14 27.86 -5.38 -28.78
CA LEU A 14 26.54 -5.29 -28.13
C LEU A 14 25.95 -3.87 -28.04
N LEU A 15 26.70 -2.82 -28.39
CA LEU A 15 26.21 -1.43 -28.35
C LEU A 15 25.77 -0.86 -29.71
N ALA A 16 26.05 -1.55 -30.83
CA ALA A 16 25.59 -1.15 -32.16
C ALA A 16 24.27 -1.85 -32.58
N GLY A 17 23.89 -2.95 -31.91
CA GLY A 17 22.62 -3.65 -32.18
C GLY A 17 21.38 -2.95 -31.60
N LEU A 18 21.55 -2.04 -30.64
CA LEU A 18 20.42 -1.38 -29.95
C LEU A 18 19.92 -0.09 -30.66
N LEU A 19 20.65 0.43 -31.66
CA LEU A 19 20.25 1.62 -32.42
C LEU A 19 19.68 1.33 -33.82
N ALA A 20 19.74 0.09 -34.30
CA ALA A 20 19.25 -0.26 -35.65
C ALA A 20 17.76 -0.64 -35.71
N ILE A 21 17.07 -0.72 -34.57
CA ILE A 21 15.62 -1.01 -34.51
C ILE A 21 14.77 0.28 -34.64
N LEU A 22 15.41 1.46 -34.65
CA LEU A 22 14.73 2.77 -34.72
C LEU A 22 14.32 3.24 -36.13
N ASN A 23 14.54 2.46 -37.20
CA ASN A 23 14.23 2.87 -38.58
C ASN A 23 13.68 1.74 -39.46
N LEU A 24 12.65 1.03 -39.00
CA LEU A 24 11.79 0.27 -39.92
C LEU A 24 10.63 1.20 -40.33
N PRO A 25 10.42 1.49 -41.63
CA PRO A 25 9.18 2.12 -42.04
C PRO A 25 8.04 1.17 -41.69
N ALA A 26 7.17 1.60 -40.78
CA ALA A 26 5.94 0.89 -40.48
C ALA A 26 5.12 0.82 -41.78
N ILE A 27 5.01 -0.38 -42.34
CA ILE A 27 4.03 -0.65 -43.38
C ILE A 27 2.67 -0.62 -42.67
N ALA A 28 2.01 0.54 -42.75
CA ALA A 28 0.65 0.71 -42.30
C ALA A 28 -0.26 -0.13 -43.19
N GLN A 29 -0.76 -1.24 -42.64
CA GLN A 29 -1.89 -1.94 -43.22
C GLN A 29 -3.13 -1.11 -42.84
N GLU A 30 -3.81 -0.50 -43.82
CA GLU A 30 -5.13 0.13 -43.62
C GLU A 30 -6.13 -0.96 -43.20
N GLY A 31 -6.16 -1.26 -41.89
CA GLY A 31 -7.17 -2.07 -41.26
C GLY A 31 -8.34 -1.18 -40.89
N GLY A 32 -9.52 -1.46 -41.46
CA GLY A 32 -10.75 -0.77 -41.14
C GLY A 32 -10.98 -0.68 -39.63
N ARG A 33 -11.49 0.47 -39.18
CA ARG A 33 -11.77 0.80 -37.78
C ARG A 33 -12.56 -0.34 -37.13
N ILE A 34 -11.90 -1.12 -36.27
CA ILE A 34 -12.56 -2.13 -35.46
C ILE A 34 -13.34 -1.39 -34.37
N VAL A 35 -14.64 -1.23 -34.58
CA VAL A 35 -15.56 -0.69 -33.57
C VAL A 35 -15.94 -1.84 -32.65
N PHE A 36 -15.43 -1.82 -31.42
CA PHE A 36 -15.87 -2.75 -30.38
C PHE A 36 -17.22 -2.27 -29.86
N THR A 37 -18.27 -3.04 -30.15
CA THR A 37 -19.59 -2.86 -29.52
C THR A 37 -19.70 -3.85 -28.36
N ASP A 38 -20.00 -3.37 -27.16
CA ASP A 38 -20.27 -4.22 -26.00
C ASP A 38 -21.63 -4.93 -26.20
N PRO A 39 -21.70 -6.28 -26.21
CA PRO A 39 -22.95 -7.02 -26.37
C PRO A 39 -23.96 -6.82 -25.22
N LYS A 40 -23.61 -6.08 -24.15
CA LYS A 40 -24.52 -5.73 -23.04
C LYS A 40 -25.00 -4.28 -23.00
N ALA A 41 -24.59 -3.43 -23.95
CA ALA A 41 -25.08 -2.05 -24.01
C ALA A 41 -26.51 -2.03 -24.60
N ASP A 42 -27.49 -1.71 -23.76
CA ASP A 42 -28.84 -1.38 -24.18
C ASP A 42 -28.82 0.02 -24.82
N GLY A 43 -28.83 0.06 -26.14
CA GLY A 43 -28.77 1.29 -26.94
C GLY A 43 -27.36 1.77 -27.27
N ASP A 44 -27.26 2.54 -28.36
CA ASP A 44 -26.05 3.08 -29.01
C ASP A 44 -25.17 3.98 -28.12
N ALA A 45 -24.70 3.47 -26.99
CA ALA A 45 -23.61 4.06 -26.23
C ALA A 45 -22.32 3.86 -27.02
N ILE A 46 -22.09 4.75 -27.99
CA ILE A 46 -20.77 4.90 -28.61
C ILE A 46 -19.85 5.37 -27.49
N LEU A 47 -18.92 4.50 -27.07
CA LEU A 47 -17.84 4.85 -26.14
C LEU A 47 -17.21 6.17 -26.61
N GLY A 48 -17.33 7.21 -25.80
CA GLY A 48 -16.78 8.52 -26.13
C GLY A 48 -15.25 8.47 -26.12
N GLU A 49 -14.58 9.43 -26.75
CA GLU A 49 -13.12 9.58 -26.58
C GLU A 49 -12.75 9.74 -25.08
N GLU A 50 -13.66 10.26 -24.26
CA GLU A 50 -13.56 10.33 -22.80
C GLU A 50 -13.54 8.95 -22.12
N ASP A 51 -14.20 7.93 -22.69
CA ASP A 51 -14.12 6.53 -22.21
C ASP A 51 -12.83 5.82 -22.63
N LEU A 52 -12.08 6.41 -23.58
CA LEU A 52 -10.83 5.86 -24.14
C LEU A 52 -9.57 6.49 -23.52
N GLU A 53 -9.71 7.59 -22.76
CA GLU A 53 -8.57 8.15 -22.05
C GLU A 53 -8.12 7.20 -20.91
N PRO A 54 -6.81 6.98 -20.74
CA PRO A 54 -6.33 6.17 -19.63
C PRO A 54 -6.74 6.83 -18.32
N ARG A 55 -7.57 6.14 -17.52
CA ARG A 55 -7.90 6.55 -16.15
C ARG A 55 -6.63 6.56 -15.32
N ARG A 56 -6.10 7.76 -15.08
CA ARG A 56 -4.82 7.93 -14.40
C ARG A 56 -4.99 8.21 -12.92
N HIS A 57 -6.15 8.70 -12.51
CA HIS A 57 -6.40 9.04 -11.12
C HIS A 57 -7.22 7.92 -10.49
N ALA A 58 -6.93 7.59 -9.24
CA ALA A 58 -7.82 6.74 -8.47
C ALA A 58 -7.85 7.18 -7.02
N TRP A 59 -8.97 6.88 -6.37
CA TRP A 59 -9.15 7.14 -4.96
C TRP A 59 -9.95 6.02 -4.33
N GLY A 60 -9.79 5.84 -3.03
CA GLY A 60 -10.44 4.76 -2.35
C GLY A 60 -10.13 4.69 -0.87
N ALA A 61 -10.58 3.60 -0.28
CA ALA A 61 -10.41 3.29 1.12
C ALA A 61 -9.67 1.96 1.31
N ASP A 62 -9.00 1.88 2.45
CA ASP A 62 -8.22 0.76 2.90
C ASP A 62 -8.84 0.19 4.17
N LEU A 63 -9.03 -1.13 4.24
CA LEU A 63 -9.26 -1.83 5.50
C LEU A 63 -7.97 -2.54 5.89
N MET A 64 -7.42 -2.19 7.06
CA MET A 64 -6.13 -2.65 7.53
C MET A 64 -6.32 -3.64 8.69
N ILE A 65 -5.69 -4.80 8.58
CA ILE A 65 -5.69 -5.84 9.61
C ILE A 65 -4.24 -6.23 9.85
N GLY A 66 -3.73 -5.96 11.05
CA GLY A 66 -2.34 -6.19 11.41
C GLY A 66 -2.18 -6.92 12.73
N THR A 67 -0.92 -7.21 13.05
CA THR A 67 -0.54 -7.91 14.29
C THR A 67 -0.88 -7.12 15.55
N ASP A 68 -0.88 -5.79 15.43
CA ASP A 68 -1.08 -4.82 16.50
C ASP A 68 -2.45 -4.13 16.44
N GLY A 69 -3.38 -4.59 15.59
CA GLY A 69 -4.76 -4.11 15.57
C GLY A 69 -5.39 -4.01 14.18
N PHE A 70 -6.47 -3.22 14.11
CA PHE A 70 -7.15 -2.89 12.87
C PHE A 70 -7.03 -1.39 12.57
N GLY A 71 -7.26 -1.03 11.32
CA GLY A 71 -7.26 0.35 10.88
C GLY A 71 -8.07 0.56 9.61
N LEU A 72 -8.27 1.83 9.30
CA LEU A 72 -8.90 2.30 8.08
C LEU A 72 -7.96 3.30 7.41
N GLY A 73 -7.98 3.34 6.09
CA GLY A 73 -7.22 4.32 5.34
C GLY A 73 -7.99 4.87 4.17
N PHE A 74 -7.45 5.96 3.65
CA PHE A 74 -7.85 6.61 2.43
C PHE A 74 -6.63 6.73 1.55
N PHE A 75 -6.78 6.45 0.26
CA PHE A 75 -5.71 6.67 -0.70
C PHE A 75 -6.17 7.49 -1.88
N TYR A 76 -5.20 8.21 -2.44
CA TYR A 76 -5.29 8.82 -3.74
C TYR A 76 -4.05 8.38 -4.54
N SER A 77 -4.24 7.89 -5.76
CA SER A 77 -3.15 7.44 -6.61
C SER A 77 -3.20 8.07 -7.99
N TYR A 78 -2.02 8.16 -8.59
CA TYR A 78 -1.81 8.68 -9.93
C TYR A 78 -0.91 7.72 -10.72
N ALA A 79 -1.40 7.22 -11.85
CA ALA A 79 -0.63 6.38 -12.76
C ALA A 79 0.22 7.26 -13.70
N PHE A 80 1.54 7.21 -13.52
CA PHE A 80 2.48 7.84 -14.45
C PHE A 80 2.57 7.05 -15.76
N SER A 81 2.40 5.73 -15.67
CA SER A 81 2.38 4.78 -16.77
C SER A 81 1.54 3.56 -16.38
N ASP A 82 1.38 2.59 -17.28
CA ASP A 82 0.75 1.30 -16.96
C ASP A 82 1.53 0.46 -15.93
N VAL A 83 2.78 0.81 -15.64
CA VAL A 83 3.68 0.05 -14.76
C VAL A 83 3.96 0.79 -13.45
N VAL A 84 4.13 2.10 -13.52
CA VAL A 84 4.56 2.93 -12.37
C VAL A 84 3.47 3.93 -12.02
N GLY A 85 3.10 3.98 -10.75
CA GLY A 85 2.21 4.99 -10.19
C GLY A 85 2.73 5.56 -8.88
N GLY A 86 2.28 6.76 -8.55
CA GLY A 86 2.45 7.39 -7.25
C GLY A 86 1.17 7.31 -6.43
N PHE A 87 1.28 7.41 -5.11
CA PHE A 87 0.11 7.51 -4.24
C PHE A 87 0.38 8.35 -3.00
N ALA A 88 -0.71 8.89 -2.45
CA ALA A 88 -0.81 9.42 -1.10
C ALA A 88 -1.78 8.55 -0.30
N ASN A 89 -1.41 8.19 0.92
CA ASN A 89 -2.21 7.35 1.80
C ASN A 89 -2.29 7.99 3.19
N LEU A 90 -3.50 8.30 3.63
CA LEU A 90 -3.80 8.73 4.99
C LEU A 90 -4.50 7.57 5.69
N SER A 91 -3.94 7.05 6.78
CA SER A 91 -4.60 5.98 7.52
C SER A 91 -4.72 6.28 9.00
N PHE A 92 -5.58 5.52 9.66
CA PHE A 92 -5.86 5.55 11.08
C PHE A 92 -5.88 4.11 11.57
N SER A 93 -5.00 3.76 12.51
CA SER A 93 -4.90 2.40 13.05
C SER A 93 -4.65 2.42 14.55
N GLU A 94 -5.15 1.40 15.26
CA GLU A 94 -4.70 1.13 16.63
C GLU A 94 -3.27 0.57 16.59
N ALA A 95 -2.45 0.93 17.57
CA ALA A 95 -1.15 0.33 17.83
C ALA A 95 -1.19 -0.34 19.21
N LYS A 96 -1.44 -1.65 19.23
CA LYS A 96 -1.30 -2.46 20.43
C LYS A 96 0.14 -2.92 20.60
N ASP A 97 0.58 -2.99 21.84
CA ASP A 97 1.88 -3.59 22.18
C ASP A 97 1.71 -5.09 22.36
N ASP A 98 2.63 -5.88 21.80
CA ASP A 98 2.66 -7.36 21.92
C ASP A 98 2.73 -7.85 23.38
N ARG A 99 3.10 -6.97 24.32
CA ARG A 99 3.13 -7.24 25.76
C ARG A 99 1.77 -7.08 26.44
N GLN A 100 0.78 -6.46 25.78
CA GLN A 100 -0.60 -6.46 26.24
C GLN A 100 -1.22 -7.83 25.97
N ARG A 101 -1.39 -8.63 27.03
CA ARG A 101 -2.11 -9.91 26.95
C ARG A 101 -3.56 -9.72 27.32
N ASP A 102 -4.43 -9.95 26.35
CA ASP A 102 -5.87 -10.03 26.55
C ASP A 102 -6.19 -11.41 27.16
N VAL A 103 -6.68 -11.43 28.39
CA VAL A 103 -7.17 -12.65 29.05
C VAL A 103 -8.68 -12.71 28.85
N VAL A 104 -9.16 -13.76 28.21
CA VAL A 104 -10.59 -13.99 28.01
C VAL A 104 -11.11 -14.81 29.19
N ASP A 105 -11.96 -14.22 30.03
CA ASP A 105 -12.69 -14.93 31.08
C ASP A 105 -14.14 -15.12 30.65
N TYR A 106 -14.63 -16.37 30.71
CA TYR A 106 -15.99 -16.74 30.31
C TYR A 106 -17.08 -16.06 31.16
N TYR A 107 -16.76 -15.66 32.40
CA TYR A 107 -17.71 -15.03 33.32
C TYR A 107 -17.64 -13.49 33.32
N TYR A 108 -16.48 -12.90 33.02
CA TYR A 108 -16.23 -11.45 33.14
C TYR A 108 -15.94 -10.73 31.81
N GLY A 109 -15.88 -11.47 30.69
CA GLY A 109 -15.49 -10.93 29.39
C GLY A 109 -13.97 -10.85 29.21
N THR A 110 -13.53 -10.23 28.12
CA THR A 110 -12.10 -10.03 27.83
C THR A 110 -11.56 -8.88 28.66
N TYR A 111 -10.56 -9.13 29.51
CA TYR A 111 -9.89 -8.10 30.31
C TYR A 111 -8.39 -8.08 29.98
N SER A 112 -7.86 -6.90 29.65
CA SER A 112 -6.43 -6.69 29.39
C SER A 112 -5.74 -6.30 30.71
N LEU A 113 -4.92 -7.19 31.29
CA LEU A 113 -4.37 -6.98 32.65
C LEU A 113 -3.37 -5.79 32.77
N ASN A 114 -2.88 -5.23 31.66
CA ASN A 114 -1.80 -4.23 31.66
C ASN A 114 -2.02 -3.04 30.68
N LYS A 115 -3.26 -2.77 30.25
CA LYS A 115 -3.54 -1.69 29.27
C LYS A 115 -3.70 -0.34 29.98
N THR A 116 -2.69 0.53 29.89
CA THR A 116 -2.72 1.88 30.52
C THR A 116 -3.09 2.99 29.54
N HIS A 117 -2.73 2.86 28.25
CA HIS A 117 -3.02 3.87 27.22
C HIS A 117 -3.46 3.22 25.91
N TYR A 118 -4.39 3.87 25.18
CA TYR A 118 -4.62 3.60 23.77
C TYR A 118 -3.65 4.44 22.93
N VAL A 119 -3.00 3.82 21.96
CA VAL A 119 -2.13 4.50 21.01
C VAL A 119 -2.73 4.35 19.62
N PHE A 120 -3.00 5.47 18.97
CA PHE A 120 -3.46 5.51 17.59
C PHE A 120 -2.37 6.08 16.71
N ARG A 121 -2.23 5.50 15.52
CA ARG A 121 -1.32 5.98 14.48
C ARG A 121 -2.13 6.57 13.36
N VAL A 122 -1.76 7.79 12.98
CA VAL A 122 -2.32 8.50 11.83
C VAL A 122 -1.17 8.85 10.87
N PRO A 123 -0.69 7.89 10.08
CA PRO A 123 0.34 8.15 9.08
C PRO A 123 -0.25 8.85 7.84
N LEU A 124 0.51 9.80 7.30
CA LEU A 124 0.32 10.35 5.97
C LEU A 124 1.54 9.99 5.13
N PHE A 125 1.39 9.02 4.24
CA PHE A 125 2.48 8.49 3.44
C PHE A 125 2.36 8.87 1.97
N LEU A 126 3.48 9.26 1.39
CA LEU A 126 3.65 9.40 -0.05
C LEU A 126 4.54 8.26 -0.54
N GLY A 127 4.18 7.66 -1.65
CA GLY A 127 4.87 6.46 -2.12
C GLY A 127 4.74 6.20 -3.61
N LEU A 128 5.41 5.13 -4.02
CA LEU A 128 5.42 4.62 -5.38
C LEU A 128 4.95 3.16 -5.40
N GLN A 129 4.25 2.81 -6.48
CA GLN A 129 3.82 1.46 -6.78
C GLN A 129 4.36 1.05 -8.14
N TYR A 130 4.90 -0.17 -8.21
CA TYR A 130 5.43 -0.78 -9.41
C TYR A 130 4.68 -2.09 -9.70
N ARG A 131 4.00 -2.15 -10.85
CA ARG A 131 3.30 -3.34 -11.34
C ARG A 131 4.31 -4.36 -11.86
N LEU A 132 4.16 -5.60 -11.43
CA LEU A 132 4.98 -6.72 -11.88
C LEU A 132 4.28 -7.47 -13.02
N PHE A 133 5.07 -8.14 -13.86
CA PHE A 133 4.60 -9.12 -14.84
C PHE A 133 3.51 -8.61 -15.80
N LYS A 134 3.58 -7.33 -16.21
CA LYS A 134 2.57 -6.70 -17.08
C LYS A 134 2.32 -7.51 -18.35
N ASP A 135 3.38 -8.04 -18.97
CA ASP A 135 3.30 -8.74 -20.26
C ASP A 135 3.10 -10.26 -20.11
N GLU A 136 3.16 -10.79 -18.90
CA GLU A 136 3.13 -12.24 -18.62
C GLU A 136 1.82 -12.70 -17.96
N ILE A 137 1.11 -11.79 -17.30
CA ILE A 137 -0.11 -12.09 -16.54
C ILE A 137 -1.30 -11.33 -17.14
N VAL A 138 -2.45 -12.00 -17.17
CA VAL A 138 -3.71 -11.41 -17.64
C VAL A 138 -4.04 -10.14 -16.88
N ASP A 139 -4.55 -9.13 -17.58
CA ASP A 139 -4.79 -7.78 -17.04
C ASP A 139 -5.78 -7.72 -15.86
N ASN A 140 -6.51 -8.82 -15.58
CA ASN A 140 -7.44 -8.96 -14.45
C ASN A 140 -6.77 -9.29 -13.12
N PHE A 141 -5.50 -9.70 -13.13
CA PHE A 141 -4.67 -9.95 -11.95
C PHE A 141 -3.39 -9.12 -12.10
N ARG A 142 -3.23 -8.11 -11.25
CA ARG A 142 -2.15 -7.12 -11.38
C ARG A 142 -1.28 -7.12 -10.13
N PRO A 143 -0.28 -8.01 -10.03
CA PRO A 143 0.67 -8.00 -8.92
C PRO A 143 1.48 -6.71 -8.91
N PHE A 144 1.84 -6.23 -7.73
CA PHE A 144 2.66 -5.04 -7.55
C PHE A 144 3.52 -5.13 -6.30
N VAL A 145 4.56 -4.31 -6.28
CA VAL A 145 5.29 -3.92 -5.06
C VAL A 145 5.13 -2.43 -4.85
N ASN A 146 5.18 -1.99 -3.60
CA ASN A 146 5.12 -0.57 -3.27
C ASN A 146 5.97 -0.26 -2.04
N GLY A 147 6.22 1.04 -1.89
CA GLY A 147 6.80 1.58 -0.69
C GLY A 147 6.42 3.04 -0.55
N GLY A 148 6.36 3.50 0.68
CA GLY A 148 6.03 4.89 1.00
C GLY A 148 6.65 5.32 2.31
N ALA A 149 6.78 6.64 2.47
CA ALA A 149 7.29 7.24 3.68
C ALA A 149 6.58 8.58 3.93
N GLY A 150 6.61 9.03 5.18
CA GLY A 150 5.99 10.29 5.55
C GLY A 150 5.84 10.49 7.06
N PRO A 151 5.25 11.63 7.46
CA PRO A 151 4.97 11.90 8.85
C PRO A 151 3.92 10.93 9.42
N VAL A 152 4.09 10.59 10.69
CA VAL A 152 3.15 9.80 11.47
C VAL A 152 2.80 10.55 12.73
N MET A 153 1.50 10.78 12.93
CA MET A 153 0.98 11.29 14.18
C MET A 153 0.65 10.11 15.10
N LEU A 154 1.19 10.15 16.32
CA LEU A 154 0.89 9.21 17.39
C LEU A 154 -0.01 9.93 18.39
N TYR A 155 -1.25 9.46 18.50
CA TYR A 155 -2.22 9.99 19.45
C TYR A 155 -2.35 9.02 20.62
N VAL A 156 -1.90 9.43 21.80
CA VAL A 156 -1.84 8.62 23.01
C VAL A 156 -2.89 9.12 23.98
N THR A 157 -3.83 8.27 24.35
CA THR A 157 -4.90 8.62 25.30
C THR A 157 -4.93 7.65 26.48
N PRO A 158 -5.15 8.11 27.72
CA PRO A 158 -5.30 7.22 28.86
C PRO A 158 -6.46 6.25 28.63
N ALA A 159 -6.24 4.97 28.94
CA ALA A 159 -7.31 3.99 28.96
C ALA A 159 -8.09 4.20 30.26
N ASP A 160 -9.32 4.72 30.16
CA ASP A 160 -10.20 4.86 31.32
C ASP A 160 -10.79 3.48 31.68
N PRO A 161 -10.56 2.94 32.89
CA PRO A 161 -11.15 1.67 33.30
C PRO A 161 -12.69 1.69 33.42
N ASN A 162 -13.30 2.89 33.54
CA ASN A 162 -14.72 3.08 33.82
C ASN A 162 -15.44 4.04 32.85
N GLY A 163 -14.75 4.53 31.81
CA GLY A 163 -15.26 5.55 30.89
C GLY A 163 -15.48 5.04 29.46
N ASP A 164 -16.39 5.68 28.72
CA ASP A 164 -16.63 5.39 27.32
C ASP A 164 -15.39 5.74 26.46
N PHE A 165 -15.14 4.97 25.40
CA PHE A 165 -14.06 5.23 24.44
C PHE A 165 -13.95 6.71 24.02
N LEU A 166 -15.09 7.36 23.81
CA LEU A 166 -15.18 8.76 23.40
C LEU A 166 -14.78 9.75 24.50
N SER A 167 -14.99 9.44 25.78
CA SER A 167 -14.57 10.31 26.88
C SER A 167 -13.05 10.25 27.11
N SER A 168 -12.42 9.12 26.77
CA SER A 168 -10.95 9.02 26.84
C SER A 168 -10.25 9.96 25.85
N LEU A 169 -10.82 10.18 24.66
CA LEU A 169 -10.26 11.05 23.59
C LEU A 169 -10.11 12.54 23.98
N GLY A 170 -10.61 13.00 25.13
CA GLY A 170 -10.44 14.39 25.56
C GLY A 170 -9.09 14.70 26.19
N GLY A 171 -8.37 13.70 26.71
CA GLY A 171 -7.16 13.86 27.52
C GLY A 171 -5.86 13.41 26.86
N GLY A 172 -5.90 13.08 25.57
CA GLY A 172 -4.75 12.51 24.89
C GLY A 172 -3.68 13.53 24.48
N HIS A 173 -2.44 13.05 24.40
CA HIS A 173 -1.28 13.80 23.91
C HIS A 173 -0.88 13.30 22.53
N THR A 174 -0.52 14.25 21.66
CA THR A 174 -0.05 13.96 20.32
C THR A 174 1.48 14.06 20.27
N LYS A 175 2.10 13.07 19.65
CA LYS A 175 3.51 13.09 19.26
C LYS A 175 3.64 12.87 17.77
N TYR A 176 4.71 13.38 17.19
CA TYR A 176 4.98 13.22 15.75
C TYR A 176 6.27 12.45 15.57
N THR A 177 6.28 11.59 14.57
CA THR A 177 7.46 10.87 14.11
C THR A 177 7.46 10.80 12.59
N PHE A 178 8.49 10.21 12.02
CA PHE A 178 8.57 9.91 10.60
C PHE A 178 8.73 8.41 10.42
N GLY A 179 8.02 7.82 9.47
CA GLY A 179 8.05 6.40 9.22
C GLY A 179 7.88 6.07 7.76
N GLY A 180 7.85 4.78 7.47
CA GLY A 180 7.57 4.29 6.13
C GLY A 180 7.14 2.84 6.13
N PHE A 181 6.96 2.30 4.94
CA PHE A 181 6.61 0.89 4.76
C PHE A 181 7.12 0.37 3.42
N LEU A 182 7.25 -0.95 3.36
CA LEU A 182 7.40 -1.72 2.13
C LEU A 182 6.23 -2.69 2.02
N GLY A 183 5.73 -2.90 0.82
CA GLY A 183 4.61 -3.81 0.60
C GLY A 183 4.60 -4.50 -0.75
N ALA A 184 3.82 -5.56 -0.81
CA ALA A 184 3.58 -6.35 -2.00
C ALA A 184 2.12 -6.81 -2.00
N GLY A 185 1.51 -6.82 -3.18
CA GLY A 185 0.09 -7.12 -3.30
C GLY A 185 -0.34 -7.41 -4.72
N ALA A 186 -1.64 -7.51 -4.91
CA ALA A 186 -2.25 -7.61 -6.22
C ALA A 186 -3.58 -6.88 -6.27
N GLN A 187 -3.86 -6.26 -7.42
CA GLN A 187 -5.17 -5.73 -7.74
C GLN A 187 -5.93 -6.72 -8.62
N PHE A 188 -7.24 -6.77 -8.43
CA PHE A 188 -8.17 -7.62 -9.14
C PHE A 188 -9.26 -6.75 -9.77
N GLY A 189 -9.71 -7.12 -10.96
CA GLY A 189 -10.81 -6.45 -11.64
C GLY A 189 -10.72 -6.57 -13.14
N PHE A 190 -11.86 -6.79 -13.79
CA PHE A 190 -11.97 -6.87 -15.25
C PHE A 190 -11.97 -5.48 -15.90
N ASP A 191 -12.40 -4.48 -15.15
CA ASP A 191 -12.48 -3.08 -15.54
C ASP A 191 -11.34 -2.27 -14.89
N ARG A 192 -10.76 -1.32 -15.63
CA ARG A 192 -9.74 -0.41 -15.08
C ARG A 192 -10.36 0.69 -14.19
N SER A 193 -11.69 0.79 -14.15
CA SER A 193 -12.46 1.74 -13.36
C SER A 193 -12.61 1.38 -11.88
N THR A 194 -12.42 0.12 -11.52
CA THR A 194 -12.57 -0.36 -10.15
C THR A 194 -11.23 -0.78 -9.57
N VAL A 195 -10.92 -0.28 -8.38
CA VAL A 195 -9.74 -0.68 -7.61
C VAL A 195 -10.21 -1.65 -6.53
N VAL A 196 -9.95 -2.94 -6.70
CA VAL A 196 -10.09 -3.95 -5.64
C VAL A 196 -8.75 -4.65 -5.50
N GLY A 197 -8.23 -4.79 -4.30
CA GLY A 197 -6.90 -5.38 -4.13
C GLY A 197 -6.60 -5.85 -2.72
N VAL A 198 -5.55 -6.65 -2.61
CA VAL A 198 -4.96 -7.08 -1.35
C VAL A 198 -3.49 -6.68 -1.35
N ASN A 199 -3.02 -6.10 -0.24
CA ASN A 199 -1.67 -5.58 -0.09
C ASN A 199 -1.12 -5.93 1.28
N VAL A 200 0.00 -6.65 1.32
CA VAL A 200 0.74 -6.93 2.56
C VAL A 200 1.81 -5.86 2.72
N ARG A 201 1.77 -5.13 3.83
CA ARG A 201 2.69 -4.04 4.16
C ARG A 201 3.43 -4.35 5.46
N TYR A 202 4.73 -4.07 5.48
CA TYR A 202 5.55 -4.04 6.69
C TYR A 202 5.89 -2.59 7.02
N TYR A 203 5.37 -2.11 8.15
CA TYR A 203 5.58 -0.75 8.63
C TYR A 203 6.85 -0.64 9.46
N MET A 204 7.61 0.42 9.20
CA MET A 204 8.83 0.81 9.90
C MET A 204 8.59 2.21 10.49
N ILE A 205 8.13 2.26 11.73
CA ILE A 205 7.75 3.51 12.41
C ILE A 205 8.52 3.58 13.74
N PRO A 206 9.65 4.33 13.79
CA PRO A 206 10.35 4.59 15.03
C PRO A 206 9.46 5.40 15.98
N VAL A 207 9.38 4.94 17.22
CA VAL A 207 8.59 5.61 18.27
C VAL A 207 9.51 6.59 19.01
N PRO A 208 9.16 7.89 19.12
CA PRO A 208 9.93 8.83 19.91
C PRO A 208 9.93 8.46 21.40
N GLU A 209 11.00 8.80 22.12
CA GLU A 209 11.14 8.57 23.56
C GLU A 209 9.94 9.10 24.37
N GLY A 210 9.62 8.40 25.47
CA GLY A 210 8.52 8.73 26.37
C GLY A 210 7.10 8.41 25.85
N ILE A 211 6.94 7.43 24.95
CA ILE A 211 5.63 6.84 24.63
C ILE A 211 5.60 5.41 25.19
N SER A 212 4.76 5.19 26.19
CA SER A 212 4.60 3.89 26.85
C SER A 212 3.16 3.40 26.72
N SER A 213 2.98 2.22 26.11
CA SER A 213 1.68 1.53 25.97
C SER A 213 1.38 0.60 27.16
N VAL A 214 2.40 0.24 27.95
CA VAL A 214 2.33 -0.76 29.01
C VAL A 214 3.09 -0.28 30.24
N ARG A 215 2.42 -0.26 31.41
CA ARG A 215 3.09 -0.32 32.71
C ARG A 215 3.27 -1.77 33.12
N VAL A 216 4.49 -2.18 33.42
CA VAL A 216 4.78 -3.41 34.17
C VAL A 216 5.25 -2.94 35.55
N ALA A 217 4.79 -3.59 36.62
CA ALA A 217 5.06 -3.28 38.03
C ALA A 217 6.25 -2.32 38.27
N ASP A 218 5.92 -1.04 38.49
CA ASP A 218 6.84 0.07 38.83
C ASP A 218 7.87 0.53 37.77
N GLU A 219 7.75 0.12 36.52
CA GLU A 219 8.54 0.66 35.39
C GLU A 219 7.65 1.03 34.19
N ASP A 220 7.75 2.28 33.74
CA ASP A 220 7.18 2.76 32.48
C ASP A 220 8.01 2.20 31.32
N VAL A 221 7.64 1.03 30.80
CA VAL A 221 8.41 0.42 29.72
C VAL A 221 7.96 0.99 28.37
N GLU A 222 8.85 1.77 27.77
CA GLU A 222 8.66 2.41 26.47
C GLU A 222 8.29 1.41 25.37
N LEU A 223 7.46 1.85 24.42
CA LEU A 223 7.19 1.12 23.19
C LEU A 223 8.48 1.07 22.36
N PRO A 224 9.12 -0.11 22.20
CA PRO A 224 10.42 -0.16 21.56
C PRO A 224 10.33 0.24 20.08
N ASN A 225 9.26 -0.15 19.38
CA ASN A 225 8.97 0.23 17.99
C ASN A 225 7.47 0.01 17.66
N ALA A 226 6.90 0.82 16.76
CA ALA A 226 5.53 0.63 16.25
C ALA A 226 5.52 -0.07 14.88
N ASN A 227 6.43 -1.03 14.71
CA ASN A 227 6.58 -1.81 13.50
C ASN A 227 5.56 -2.94 13.47
N GLY A 228 5.09 -3.33 12.29
CA GLY A 228 4.08 -4.37 12.19
C GLY A 228 3.77 -4.80 10.77
N PHE A 229 3.26 -6.02 10.65
CA PHE A 229 2.71 -6.54 9.41
C PHE A 229 1.22 -6.23 9.34
N TYR A 230 0.80 -5.79 8.16
CA TYR A 230 -0.58 -5.44 7.85
C TYR A 230 -0.99 -6.06 6.53
N ILE A 231 -2.14 -6.73 6.55
CA ILE A 231 -2.89 -7.04 5.35
C ILE A 231 -3.88 -5.90 5.15
N THR A 232 -3.82 -5.28 3.98
CA THR A 232 -4.68 -4.16 3.59
C THR A 232 -5.57 -4.61 2.45
N LEU A 233 -6.88 -4.46 2.61
CA LEU A 233 -7.85 -4.61 1.53
C LEU A 233 -8.12 -3.23 0.95
N ASN A 234 -7.87 -3.05 -0.34
CA ASN A 234 -8.01 -1.77 -1.03
C ASN A 234 -9.31 -1.81 -1.85
N PHE A 235 -10.14 -0.78 -1.70
CA PHE A 235 -11.39 -0.60 -2.46
C PHE A 235 -11.46 0.83 -2.99
N GLY A 236 -11.80 1.02 -4.26
CA GLY A 236 -11.83 2.36 -4.83
C GLY A 236 -12.29 2.40 -6.28
N THR A 237 -12.19 3.59 -6.85
CA THR A 237 -12.59 3.87 -8.23
C THR A 237 -11.51 4.71 -8.92
N ALA A 238 -11.27 4.40 -10.19
CA ALA A 238 -10.38 5.14 -11.07
C ALA A 238 -11.18 6.00 -12.05
N PHE A 239 -10.64 7.17 -12.37
CA PHE A 239 -11.22 8.17 -13.25
C PHE A 239 -10.14 8.93 -14.03
#